data_AF-A0A6S7I2Y5-F1
#
_entry.id   AF-A0A6S7I2Y5-F1
#
_cell.length_a   1.000
_cell.length_b   1.000
_cell.length_c   1.000
_cell.angle_alpha   90.00
_cell.angle_beta   90.00
_cell.angle_gamma   90.00
#
_symmetry.space_group_name_H-M   'P 1'
#
loop_
_entity.id
_entity.type
_entity.pdbx_description
1 polymer ?
#
loop_
_entity_poly.entity_id
_entity_poly.type
_entity_poly.pdbx_seq_one_letter_code
_entity_poly.pdbx_strand_id
1 'polypeptide(L)' 'MVESIQYRKVSSSFQSTLRQDVNKIKSSEKVVAFADKTRNLYEMEKDQYEKLLRENITKCYKKTEDSPVKEIAQELS' A
#
# COMPACT_ATOMS: atom_id res chain seq x y z
N MET A 1 7.48 44.37 -14.68
CA MET A 1 7.16 44.45 -13.24
C MET A 1 6.06 43.43 -12.99
N VAL A 2 6.38 42.30 -12.37
CA VAL A 2 5.36 41.29 -12.03
C VAL A 2 4.74 41.73 -10.72
N GLU A 3 3.47 42.13 -10.75
CA GLU A 3 2.70 42.38 -9.54
C GLU A 3 2.59 41.07 -8.75
N SER A 4 2.87 41.15 -7.45
CA SER A 4 2.75 40.03 -6.53
C SER A 4 1.29 39.61 -6.42
N ILE A 5 0.91 38.55 -7.13
CA ILE A 5 -0.43 37.97 -7.10
C ILE A 5 -0.71 37.46 -5.68
N GLN A 6 -1.62 38.14 -4.97
CA GLN A 6 -2.09 37.74 -3.64
C GLN A 6 -3.28 36.80 -3.81
N TYR A 7 -3.08 35.51 -3.55
CA TYR A 7 -4.15 34.52 -3.61
C TYR A 7 -5.02 34.55 -2.36
N ARG A 8 -6.34 34.58 -2.56
CA ARG A 8 -7.30 34.44 -1.46
C ARG A 8 -7.20 33.01 -0.90
N LYS A 9 -6.97 32.88 0.41
CA LYS A 9 -7.16 31.60 1.13
C LYS A 9 -8.65 31.27 1.20
N VAL A 10 -9.15 30.60 0.17
CA VAL A 10 -10.49 30.02 0.19
C VAL A 10 -10.36 28.58 0.70
N SER A 11 -10.63 28.36 1.99
CA SER A 11 -10.79 27.01 2.53
C SER A 11 -12.25 26.60 2.38
N SER A 12 -12.52 25.61 1.53
CA SER A 12 -13.82 24.97 1.50
C SER A 12 -13.97 23.98 2.67
N SER A 13 -15.20 23.71 3.09
CA SER A 13 -15.48 22.66 4.08
C SER A 13 -14.86 21.33 3.67
N PHE A 14 -14.95 20.98 2.38
CA PHE A 14 -14.30 19.80 1.81
C PHE A 14 -12.78 19.78 2.02
N GLN A 15 -12.07 20.88 1.73
CA GLN A 15 -10.62 20.95 1.93
C GLN A 15 -10.22 20.82 3.41
N SER A 16 -11.04 21.35 4.32
CA SER A 16 -10.83 21.22 5.76
C SER A 16 -11.01 19.76 6.21
N THR A 17 -12.08 19.09 5.76
CA THR A 17 -12.31 17.67 6.03
C THR A 17 -11.17 16.82 5.48
N LEU A 18 -10.75 17.06 4.23
CA LEU A 18 -9.64 16.34 3.60
C LEU A 18 -8.34 16.48 4.39
N ARG A 19 -8.02 17.67 4.90
CA ARG A 19 -6.85 17.87 5.75
C ARG A 19 -6.94 17.10 7.06
N GLN A 20 -8.11 17.07 7.67
CA GLN A 20 -8.34 16.33 8.90
C GLN A 20 -8.18 14.81 8.66
N ASP A 21 -8.70 14.31 7.56
CA ASP A 21 -8.60 12.89 7.20
C ASP A 21 -7.15 12.50 6.90
N VAL A 22 -6.40 13.34 6.18
CA VAL A 22 -4.96 13.16 5.97
C VAL A 22 -4.20 13.10 7.30
N ASN A 23 -4.53 13.97 8.25
CA ASN A 23 -3.89 13.96 9.56
C ASN A 23 -4.20 12.68 10.34
N LYS A 24 -5.47 12.23 10.33
CA LYS A 24 -5.88 10.96 10.96
C LYS A 24 -5.14 9.76 10.37
N ILE A 25 -5.06 9.68 9.03
CA ILE A 25 -4.36 8.58 8.34
C ILE A 25 -2.87 8.59 8.70
N LYS A 26 -2.22 9.75 8.74
CA LYS A 26 -0.80 9.87 9.11
C LYS A 26 -0.51 9.53 10.57
N SER A 27 -1.44 9.82 11.47
CA SER A 27 -1.29 9.53 12.90
C SER A 27 -1.65 8.10 13.28
N SER A 28 -2.34 7.37 12.41
CA SER A 28 -2.75 6.00 12.67
C SER A 28 -1.60 5.03 12.46
N GLU A 29 -1.46 4.06 13.37
CA GLU A 29 -0.54 2.92 13.20
C GLU A 29 -1.13 1.84 12.29
N LYS A 30 -2.43 1.96 11.97
CA LYS A 30 -3.19 1.00 11.15
C LYS A 30 -3.10 1.35 9.67
N VAL A 31 -3.11 0.32 8.83
CA VAL A 31 -3.14 0.43 7.38
C VAL A 31 -4.58 0.55 6.92
N VAL A 32 -4.85 1.56 6.10
CA VAL A 32 -6.11 1.70 5.37
C VAL A 32 -5.94 1.08 3.98
N ALA A 33 -6.62 -0.02 3.71
CA ALA A 33 -6.55 -0.73 2.43
C ALA A 33 -7.89 -0.72 1.71
N PHE A 34 -7.85 -0.57 0.38
CA PHE A 34 -9.03 -0.73 -0.46
C PHE A 34 -9.43 -2.19 -0.58
N ALA A 35 -10.73 -2.43 -0.58
CA ALA A 35 -11.28 -3.72 -0.95
C ALA A 35 -11.02 -3.99 -2.44
N ASP A 36 -10.66 -5.23 -2.76
CA ASP A 36 -10.32 -5.65 -4.13
C ASP A 36 -11.43 -5.32 -5.17
N LYS A 37 -12.69 -5.61 -4.81
CA LYS A 37 -13.83 -5.52 -5.74
C LYS A 37 -14.82 -4.39 -5.45
N THR A 38 -14.60 -3.60 -4.40
CA THR A 38 -15.57 -2.60 -3.94
C THR A 38 -14.88 -1.30 -3.54
N ARG A 39 -15.65 -0.23 -3.40
CA ARG A 39 -15.13 1.06 -2.90
C ARG A 39 -14.97 1.11 -1.38
N ASN A 40 -15.16 -0.01 -0.69
CA ASN A 40 -15.03 -0.08 0.76
C ASN A 40 -13.55 0.02 1.15
N LEU A 41 -13.30 0.73 2.24
CA LEU A 41 -11.97 0.81 2.87
C LEU A 41 -12.01 0.03 4.18
N TYR A 42 -10.94 -0.72 4.45
CA TYR A 42 -10.76 -1.44 5.70
C TYR A 42 -9.53 -0.92 6.43
N GLU A 43 -9.66 -0.77 7.75
CA GLU A 43 -8.54 -0.52 8.64
C GLU A 43 -8.05 -1.84 9.22
N MET A 44 -6.74 -2.09 9.14
CA MET A 44 -6.13 -3.30 9.68
C MET A 44 -4.74 -3.03 10.24
N GLU A 45 -4.32 -3.86 11.17
CA GLU A 45 -2.96 -3.79 11.71
C GLU A 45 -1.93 -4.08 10.61
N LYS A 46 -0.78 -3.42 10.69
CA LYS A 46 0.28 -3.51 9.68
C LYS A 46 0.75 -4.95 9.45
N ASP A 47 0.96 -5.71 10.53
CA ASP A 47 1.42 -7.09 10.46
C ASP A 47 0.42 -8.01 9.75
N GLN A 48 -0.88 -7.77 9.99
CA GLN A 48 -1.95 -8.52 9.35
C GLN A 48 -2.01 -8.21 7.85
N TYR A 49 -1.86 -6.94 7.47
CA TYR A 49 -1.81 -6.54 6.07
C TYR A 49 -0.60 -7.13 5.34
N GLU A 50 0.59 -7.06 5.94
CA GLU A 50 1.81 -7.63 5.35
C GLU A 50 1.71 -9.15 5.18
N LYS A 51 1.11 -9.86 6.15
CA LYS A 51 0.85 -11.29 6.03
C LYS A 51 -0.06 -11.59 4.84
N LEU A 52 -1.20 -10.90 4.74
CA LEU A 52 -2.15 -11.08 3.63
C LEU A 52 -1.48 -10.77 2.28
N LEU A 53 -0.66 -9.73 2.21
CA LEU A 53 0.07 -9.38 1.00
C LEU A 53 1.05 -10.48 0.58
N ARG A 54 1.85 -10.99 1.53
CA ARG A 54 2.80 -12.09 1.28
C ARG A 54 2.09 -13.37 0.84
N GLU A 55 1.00 -13.74 1.51
CA GLU A 55 0.20 -14.91 1.15
C GLU A 55 -0.40 -14.77 -0.26
N ASN A 56 -0.89 -13.58 -0.62
CA ASN A 56 -1.45 -13.34 -1.95
C ASN A 56 -0.37 -13.46 -3.04
N ILE A 57 0.81 -12.87 -2.83
CA ILE A 57 1.93 -12.91 -3.78
C ILE A 57 2.48 -14.33 -3.93
N THR A 58 2.65 -15.05 -2.82
CA THR A 58 3.25 -16.40 -2.81
C THR A 58 2.27 -17.51 -3.15
N LYS A 59 0.97 -17.21 -3.26
CA LYS A 59 -0.08 -18.20 -3.58
C LYS A 59 0.19 -18.99 -4.86
N CYS A 60 0.78 -18.33 -5.85
CA CYS A 60 1.10 -18.92 -7.14
C CYS A 60 2.53 -19.45 -7.24
N TYR A 61 3.33 -19.35 -6.16
CA TYR A 61 4.70 -19.85 -6.18
C TYR A 61 4.67 -21.37 -6.15
N LYS A 62 5.22 -21.97 -7.19
CA LYS A 62 5.37 -23.42 -7.28
C LYS A 62 6.41 -23.83 -6.24
N LYS A 63 6.01 -24.66 -5.26
CA LYS A 63 6.98 -25.34 -4.39
C LYS A 63 7.73 -26.35 -5.28
N THR A 64 8.92 -25.96 -5.71
CA THR A 64 9.84 -26.87 -6.38
C THR A 64 10.55 -27.69 -5.32
N GLU A 65 10.65 -29.01 -5.54
CA GLU A 65 11.58 -29.88 -4.81
C GLU A 65 13.03 -29.43 -5.08
N ASP A 66 14.00 -29.81 -4.25
CA ASP A 66 15.43 -29.47 -4.40
C ASP A 66 16.12 -30.16 -5.60
N SER A 67 15.42 -31.05 -6.30
CA SER A 67 15.99 -31.82 -7.43
C SER A 67 16.50 -30.97 -8.61
N PRO A 68 15.82 -29.90 -9.07
CA PRO A 68 16.31 -29.11 -10.20
C PRO A 68 17.49 -28.23 -9.82
N VAL A 69 17.70 -27.91 -8.54
CA VAL A 69 18.88 -27.16 -8.07
C VAL A 69 20.15 -28.00 -8.22
N LYS A 70 20.05 -29.31 -7.94
CA LYS A 70 21.15 -30.27 -8.14
C LYS A 70 21.46 -30.51 -9.62
N GLU A 71 20.43 -30.59 -10.46
CA GLU A 71 20.61 -30.73 -11.92
C GLU A 71 21.30 -29.48 -12.52
N ILE A 72 20.89 -28.27 -12.11
CA ILE A 72 21.55 -27.02 -12.55
C ILE A 72 23.01 -26.95 -12.09
N ALA A 73 23.31 -27.38 -10.84
CA ALA A 73 24.67 -27.38 -10.31
C ALA A 73 25.60 -28.39 -11.02
N GLN A 74 25.03 -29.46 -11.59
CA GLN A 74 25.78 -30.50 -12.28
C GLN A 74 26.09 -30.14 -13.75
N GLU A 75 25.23 -29.32 -14.39
CA GLU A 75 25.45 -28.77 -15.74
C GLU A 75 26.53 -27.66 -15.80
N LEU A 76 26.90 -27.11 -14.63
CA LEU A 76 27.92 -26.06 -14.49
C LEU A 76 29.32 -26.60 -14.12
N SER A 77 29.50 -27.92 -14.08
CA SER A 77 30.74 -28.60 -13.67
C SER A 77 31.33 -29.46 -14.79
#